data_AF-A0A919MKW3-F1
#
_entry.id   AF-A0A919MKW3-F1
#
_cell.length_a   1.000
_cell.length_b   1.000
_cell.length_c   1.000
_cell.angle_alpha   90.00
_cell.angle_beta   90.00
_cell.angle_gamma   90.00
#
_symmetry.space_group_name_H-M   'P 1'
#
loop_
_entity.id
_entity.type
_entity.pdbx_description
1 polymer ?
#
loop_
_entity_poly.entity_id
_entity_poly.type
_entity_poly.pdbx_seq_one_letter_code
_entity_poly.pdbx_strand_id
1 'polypeptide(L)' 'MAATQFLGMISNYLFWPSLVFPDRTVTPARTTAVVDEAVRTLVARYGTGLDRPNR' A
#
# COMPACT_ATOMS: atom_id res chain seq x y z
N MET A 1 1.58 -14.92 1.16
CA MET A 1 2.15 -14.50 -0.14
C MET A 1 2.36 -12.98 -0.13
N ALA A 2 3.32 -12.43 -0.88
CA ALA A 2 3.60 -10.99 -0.91
C ALA A 2 2.39 -10.16 -1.38
N ALA A 3 1.63 -10.66 -2.37
CA ALA A 3 0.39 -10.03 -2.82
C ALA A 3 -0.69 -9.96 -1.73
N THR A 4 -0.84 -11.03 -0.94
CA THR A 4 -1.77 -11.04 0.21
C THR A 4 -1.37 -10.03 1.29
N GLN A 5 -0.07 -9.90 1.55
CA GLN A 5 0.46 -8.91 2.50
C GLN A 5 0.17 -7.49 2.01
N PHE A 6 0.38 -7.22 0.71
CA PHE A 6 0.08 -5.94 0.09
C PHE A 6 -1.40 -5.57 0.16
N LEU A 7 -2.27 -6.52 -0.20
CA LEU A 7 -3.71 -6.35 -0.09
C LEU A 7 -4.12 -6.07 1.36
N GLY A 8 -3.55 -6.80 2.33
CA GLY A 8 -3.81 -6.57 3.75
C GLY A 8 -3.45 -5.15 4.22
N MET A 9 -2.30 -4.62 3.78
CA MET A 9 -1.90 -3.24 4.09
C MET A 9 -2.90 -2.21 3.55
N ILE A 10 -3.37 -2.38 2.32
CA ILE A 10 -4.34 -1.46 1.71
C ILE A 10 -5.71 -1.59 2.39
N SER A 11 -6.20 -2.83 2.59
CA SER A 11 -7.52 -3.10 3.15
C SER A 11 -7.68 -2.57 4.57
N ASN A 12 -6.61 -2.58 5.37
CA ASN A 12 -6.63 -2.07 6.75
C ASN A 12 -6.95 -0.58 6.84
N TYR A 13 -6.54 0.22 5.84
CA TYR A 13 -6.63 1.68 5.92
C TYR A 13 -7.62 2.31 4.94
N LEU A 14 -8.06 1.59 3.91
CA LEU A 14 -9.01 2.12 2.91
C LEU A 14 -10.33 1.34 2.92
N PHE A 15 -10.27 0.01 2.92
CA PHE A 15 -11.47 -0.82 2.76
C PHE A 15 -12.32 -0.87 4.03
N TRP A 16 -11.73 -1.25 5.17
CA TRP A 16 -12.49 -1.34 6.42
C TRP A 16 -13.05 0.01 6.89
N PRO A 17 -12.31 1.14 6.81
CA PRO A 17 -12.86 2.44 7.18
C PRO A 17 -14.05 2.85 6.30
N SER A 18 -14.01 2.55 5.00
CA SER A 18 -15.14 2.81 4.09
C SER A 18 -16.37 1.96 4.39
N LEU A 19 -16.21 0.79 5.02
CA LEU A 19 -17.32 -0.09 5.40
C LEU A 19 -17.90 0.26 6.78
N VAL A 20 -17.05 0.66 7.73
CA VAL A 20 -17.44 0.92 9.12
C VAL A 20 -17.95 2.36 9.31
N PHE A 21 -17.43 3.31 8.53
CA PHE A 21 -17.79 4.73 8.63
C PHE A 21 -18.34 5.23 7.30
N PRO A 22 -19.63 4.97 7.00
CA PRO A 22 -20.24 5.28 5.70
C PRO A 22 -20.29 6.79 5.38
N ASP A 23 -20.20 7.64 6.39
CA ASP A 23 -20.11 9.10 6.32
C ASP A 23 -18.68 9.62 6.07
N ARG A 24 -17.66 8.74 6.17
CA ARG A 24 -16.25 9.13 6.05
C ARG A 24 -15.71 8.78 4.67
N THR A 25 -15.69 9.76 3.77
CA THR A 25 -15.15 9.58 2.43
C THR A 25 -13.62 9.39 2.47
N VAL A 26 -13.15 8.25 1.97
CA VAL A 26 -11.73 8.05 1.71
C VAL A 26 -11.32 8.95 0.55
N THR A 27 -10.44 9.89 0.80
CA THR A 27 -10.00 10.84 -0.24
C THR A 27 -9.03 10.18 -1.22
N PRO A 28 -9.00 10.62 -2.48
CA PRO A 28 -8.00 10.15 -3.45
C PRO A 28 -6.56 10.33 -2.94
N ALA A 29 -6.26 11.44 -2.27
CA ALA A 29 -4.96 11.70 -1.66
C ALA A 29 -4.60 10.67 -0.58
N ARG A 30 -5.57 10.25 0.24
CA ARG A 30 -5.35 9.20 1.25
C ARG A 30 -5.11 7.84 0.59
N THR A 31 -5.84 7.52 -0.48
CA THR A 31 -5.63 6.30 -1.26
C THR A 31 -4.20 6.25 -1.81
N THR A 32 -3.75 7.30 -2.50
CA THR A 32 -2.38 7.38 -3.03
C THR A 32 -1.34 7.20 -1.92
N ALA A 33 -1.49 7.89 -0.80
CA ALA A 33 -0.53 7.81 0.31
C ALA A 33 -0.39 6.38 0.87
N VAL A 34 -1.51 5.67 1.07
CA VAL A 34 -1.51 4.29 1.59
C VAL A 34 -0.91 3.32 0.57
N VAL A 35 -1.25 3.46 -0.71
CA VAL A 35 -0.70 2.62 -1.77
C VAL A 35 0.81 2.84 -1.88
N ASP A 36 1.28 4.08 -1.89
CA ASP A 36 2.71 4.40 -1.96
C ASP A 36 3.49 3.81 -0.78
N GLU A 37 2.93 3.85 0.43
CA GLU A 37 3.55 3.26 1.61
C GLU A 37 3.64 1.73 1.51
N ALA A 38 2.55 1.08 1.07
CA ALA A 38 2.53 -0.36 0.84
C ALA A 38 3.54 -0.78 -0.24
N VAL A 39 3.68 0.02 -1.31
CA VAL A 39 4.65 -0.20 -2.39
C VAL A 39 6.08 -0.01 -1.89
N ARG A 40 6.37 1.07 -1.16
CA ARG A 40 7.71 1.29 -0.55
C ARG A 40 8.12 0.11 0.33
N THR A 41 7.19 -0.41 1.11
CA THR A 41 7.42 -1.58 1.98
C THR A 41 7.74 -2.84 1.18
N LEU A 42 6.97 -3.13 0.12
CA LEU A 42 7.23 -4.27 -0.75
C LEU A 42 8.56 -4.12 -1.50
N VAL A 43 8.85 -2.95 -2.03
CA VAL A 43 10.09 -2.67 -2.77
C VAL A 43 11.30 -2.80 -1.85
N ALA A 44 11.26 -2.24 -0.64
CA ALA A 44 12.34 -2.40 0.32
C ALA A 44 12.61 -3.86 0.68
N ARG A 45 11.56 -4.69 0.74
CA ARG A 45 11.65 -6.09 1.15
C ARG A 45 11.99 -7.07 0.02
N TYR A 46 11.53 -6.79 -1.20
CA TYR A 46 11.59 -7.73 -2.33
C TYR A 46 12.31 -7.15 -3.56
N GLY A 47 12.67 -5.87 -3.56
CA GLY A 47 13.32 -5.17 -4.67
C GLY A 47 14.82 -5.47 -4.79
N THR A 48 15.20 -6.74 -4.90
CA THR A 48 16.59 -7.23 -4.99
C THR A 48 17.33 -6.83 -6.29
N GLY A 49 16.81 -5.87 -7.06
CA GLY A 49 17.37 -5.38 -8.32
C GLY A 49 17.14 -3.91 -8.63
N LEU A 50 16.57 -3.11 -7.73
CA LEU A 50 16.32 -1.67 -7.98
C LEU A 50 17.53 -0.77 -7.69
N ASP A 51 18.61 -1.33 -7.12
CA ASP A 51 19.86 -0.62 -6.81
C ASP A 51 21.11 -1.38 -7.34
N ARG A 52 21.13 -1.66 -8.64
CA ARG A 52 22.40 -1.89 -9.36
C ARG A 52 22.58 -0.78 -10.40
N PRO A 53 23.15 0.38 -10.03
CA PRO A 53 23.75 1.24 -11.03
C PRO A 53 24.92 0.49 -11.66
N ASN A 54 24.76 0.14 -12.94
CA ASN A 54 25.78 -0.28 -13.91
C ASN A 54 27.17 -0.57 -13.30
N ARG A 55 27.45 -1.83 -12.97
CA ARG A 55 28.80 -2.36 -12.72
C ARG A 55 29.05 -3.54 -13.64
#